data_AF-A0A952R512-F1
#
_entry.id   AF-A0A952R512-F1
#
_cell.length_a   1.000
_cell.length_b   1.000
_cell.length_c   1.000
_cell.angle_alpha   90.00
_cell.angle_beta   90.00
_cell.angle_gamma   90.00
#
_symmetry.space_group_name_H-M   'P 1'
#
loop_
_entity.id
_entity.type
_entity.pdbx_description
1 polymer ?
#
loop_
_entity_poly.entity_id
_entity_poly.type
_entity_poly.pdbx_seq_one_letter_code
_entity_poly.pdbx_strand_id
1 'polypeptide(L)'
;EQLLSFESFNSMRLFEVLYTASYAGERSELTFDVDDLKLRLGLDGKYERFKDFRYVLDKAQDEFERYTCLTFDYSAKKVGRKFQRVTFSMSKNEVFQPRVRLPDSLAKRVQRDADKEQLLKELQALDALREIGWTQDGERTIQRYGPQRVLEIIAYAKQLQAKSESSGHPIYNVAGFVNSLLQQGVEPPKSPEQEEPRALSREEVRSIATSFADSFHRSRRQVAQAAWDGLTPENRGVVHALMQATLHRFTLERIAEDHWQGSLYEANRLEVMASHNMVAFPPHLHDVAAYLKTFDLLAEYPEEIAEQIVAELHETV
;
A
#
# COMPACT_ATOMS: atom_id res chain seq x y z
N GLU A 1 25.55 -26.87 -14.31
CA GLU A 1 24.26 -27.55 -14.08
C GLU A 1 24.14 -27.86 -12.60
N GLN A 2 23.19 -27.23 -11.92
CA GLN A 2 22.93 -27.44 -10.50
C GLN A 2 21.88 -28.55 -10.43
N LEU A 3 22.28 -29.79 -10.12
CA LEU A 3 21.37 -30.93 -10.03
C LEU A 3 20.50 -30.76 -8.78
N LEU A 4 19.32 -30.20 -8.97
CA LEU A 4 18.27 -30.08 -7.94
C LEU A 4 17.85 -31.49 -7.54
N SER A 5 17.98 -31.84 -6.25
CA SER A 5 17.65 -33.16 -5.72
C SER A 5 16.19 -33.23 -5.31
N PHE A 6 15.27 -33.02 -6.27
CA PHE A 6 13.84 -33.20 -6.00
C PHE A 6 13.52 -34.68 -5.76
N GLU A 7 12.63 -34.92 -4.79
CA GLU A 7 12.10 -36.25 -4.48
C GLU A 7 10.88 -36.57 -5.36
N SER A 8 10.22 -35.54 -5.89
CA SER A 8 9.05 -35.64 -6.75
C SER A 8 9.35 -35.09 -8.14
N PHE A 9 9.06 -35.90 -9.16
CA PHE A 9 9.11 -35.46 -10.56
C PHE A 9 8.21 -34.23 -10.82
N ASN A 10 7.04 -34.19 -10.18
CA ASN A 10 6.12 -33.05 -10.34
C ASN A 10 6.67 -31.77 -9.69
N SER A 11 7.43 -31.88 -8.60
CA SER A 11 8.08 -30.74 -7.95
C SER A 11 9.19 -30.17 -8.82
N MET A 12 10.01 -31.05 -9.43
CA MET A 12 11.00 -30.64 -10.42
C MET A 12 10.36 -29.92 -11.60
N ARG A 13 9.27 -30.48 -12.15
CA ARG A 13 8.58 -29.87 -13.29
C ARG A 13 7.93 -28.54 -12.94
N LEU A 14 7.36 -28.42 -11.73
CA LEU A 14 6.81 -27.16 -11.24
C LEU A 14 7.91 -26.11 -11.07
N PHE A 15 9.10 -26.50 -10.59
CA PHE A 15 10.24 -25.60 -10.49
C PHE A 15 10.64 -25.05 -11.86
N GLU A 16 10.77 -25.90 -12.88
CA GLU A 16 11.10 -25.43 -14.22
C GLU A 16 10.08 -24.42 -14.76
N VAL A 17 8.78 -24.71 -14.57
CA VAL A 17 7.68 -23.83 -15.00
C VAL A 17 7.75 -22.49 -14.27
N LEU A 18 7.81 -22.51 -12.93
CA LEU A 18 7.81 -21.29 -12.11
C LEU A 18 9.11 -20.49 -12.26
N TYR A 19 10.27 -21.15 -12.30
CA TYR A 19 11.57 -20.50 -12.49
C TYR A 19 11.63 -19.81 -13.85
N THR A 20 11.14 -20.44 -14.91
CA THR A 20 11.13 -19.83 -16.26
C THR A 20 10.13 -18.69 -16.32
N ALA A 21 8.89 -18.90 -15.84
CA ALA A 21 7.84 -17.89 -15.90
C ALA A 21 8.11 -16.68 -14.98
N SER A 22 8.87 -16.88 -13.89
CA SER A 22 9.27 -15.81 -12.97
C SER A 22 10.55 -15.09 -13.37
N TYR A 23 11.19 -15.45 -14.49
CA TYR A 23 12.52 -14.98 -14.87
C TYR A 23 13.56 -15.20 -13.76
N ALA A 24 13.68 -16.44 -13.31
CA ALA A 24 14.57 -16.84 -12.20
C ALA A 24 14.22 -16.19 -10.85
N GLY A 25 12.93 -15.94 -10.59
CA GLY A 25 12.43 -15.40 -9.32
C GLY A 25 12.39 -13.88 -9.21
N GLU A 26 12.49 -13.17 -10.33
CA GLU A 26 12.39 -11.70 -10.36
C GLU A 26 10.95 -11.20 -10.46
N ARG A 27 10.06 -11.99 -11.06
CA ARG A 27 8.61 -11.75 -11.02
C ARG A 27 8.03 -12.48 -9.80
N SER A 28 7.54 -11.69 -8.84
CA SER A 28 7.00 -12.16 -7.57
C SER A 28 5.63 -12.83 -7.70
N GLU A 29 4.82 -12.49 -8.70
CA GLU A 29 3.49 -13.08 -8.85
C GLU A 29 3.24 -13.70 -10.23
N LEU A 30 2.75 -14.95 -10.21
CA LEU A 30 2.39 -15.71 -11.40
C LEU A 30 0.99 -16.29 -11.25
N THR A 31 0.12 -16.12 -12.24
CA THR A 31 -1.21 -16.73 -12.24
C THR A 31 -1.37 -17.68 -13.42
N PHE A 32 -1.82 -18.90 -13.15
CA PHE A 32 -2.09 -19.93 -14.14
C PHE A 32 -3.55 -20.39 -14.06
N ASP A 33 -4.11 -20.78 -15.20
CA ASP A 33 -5.29 -21.64 -15.20
C ASP A 33 -4.90 -23.04 -14.68
N VAL A 34 -5.77 -23.66 -13.89
CA VAL A 34 -5.52 -24.97 -13.28
C VAL A 34 -5.29 -26.04 -14.34
N ASP A 35 -6.07 -26.02 -15.42
CA ASP A 35 -6.01 -27.04 -16.46
C ASP A 35 -4.74 -26.82 -17.32
N ASP A 36 -4.37 -25.57 -17.64
CA ASP A 36 -3.10 -25.24 -18.33
C ASP A 36 -1.88 -25.62 -17.48
N LEU A 37 -1.91 -25.36 -16.18
CA LEU A 37 -0.83 -25.73 -15.28
C LEU A 37 -0.63 -27.25 -15.25
N LYS A 38 -1.73 -28.02 -15.13
CA LYS A 38 -1.66 -29.49 -15.18
C LYS A 38 -1.07 -29.99 -16.49
N LEU A 39 -1.45 -29.39 -17.62
CA LEU A 39 -0.91 -29.73 -18.93
C LEU A 39 0.62 -29.50 -18.97
N ARG A 40 1.11 -28.36 -18.48
CA ARG A 40 2.55 -28.04 -18.41
C ARG A 40 3.35 -29.00 -17.53
N LEU A 41 2.70 -29.50 -16.47
CA LEU A 41 3.25 -30.52 -15.57
C LEU A 41 3.15 -31.96 -16.13
N GLY A 42 2.52 -32.16 -17.30
CA GLY A 42 2.30 -33.50 -17.87
C GLY A 42 1.23 -34.31 -17.11
N LEU A 43 0.32 -33.63 -16.42
CA LEU A 43 -0.74 -34.18 -15.58
C LEU A 43 -2.13 -34.04 -16.22
N ASP A 44 -2.18 -33.91 -17.54
CA ASP A 44 -3.43 -33.81 -18.29
C ASP A 44 -4.35 -35.01 -18.00
N GLY A 45 -5.64 -34.74 -17.80
CA GLY A 45 -6.63 -35.74 -17.41
C GLY A 45 -6.47 -36.32 -16.00
N LYS A 46 -5.46 -35.92 -15.22
CA LYS A 46 -5.24 -36.40 -13.84
C LYS A 46 -5.76 -35.41 -12.79
N TYR A 47 -6.03 -35.94 -11.60
CA TYR A 47 -6.51 -35.19 -10.43
C TYR A 47 -7.81 -34.43 -10.71
N GLU A 48 -8.90 -35.13 -11.03
CA GLU A 48 -10.20 -34.49 -11.31
C GLU A 48 -10.62 -33.50 -10.22
N ARG A 49 -10.38 -33.84 -8.96
CA ARG A 49 -10.63 -32.96 -7.83
C ARG A 49 -9.40 -32.09 -7.58
N PHE A 50 -9.62 -30.78 -7.47
CA PHE A 50 -8.56 -29.83 -7.13
C PHE A 50 -7.89 -30.16 -5.79
N LYS A 51 -8.62 -30.74 -4.83
CA LYS A 51 -8.06 -31.22 -3.56
C LYS A 51 -6.91 -32.21 -3.78
N ASP A 52 -7.01 -33.07 -4.79
CA ASP A 52 -6.00 -34.08 -5.05
C ASP A 52 -4.78 -33.46 -5.74
N PHE A 53 -5.01 -32.47 -6.61
CA PHE A 53 -3.95 -31.66 -7.20
C PHE A 53 -3.20 -30.82 -6.16
N ARG A 54 -3.88 -30.42 -5.08
CA ARG A 54 -3.27 -29.67 -3.97
C ARG A 54 -2.09 -30.40 -3.34
N TYR A 55 -2.17 -31.72 -3.16
CA TYR A 55 -1.06 -32.51 -2.64
C TYR A 55 0.21 -32.42 -3.49
N VAL A 56 0.08 -32.18 -4.80
CA VAL A 56 1.23 -31.96 -5.68
C VAL A 56 1.86 -30.60 -5.41
N LEU A 57 1.04 -29.57 -5.21
CA LEU A 57 1.51 -28.21 -4.90
C LEU A 57 2.14 -28.14 -3.51
N ASP A 58 1.48 -28.71 -2.50
CA ASP A 58 1.96 -28.75 -1.11
C ASP A 58 3.31 -29.48 -1.04
N LYS A 59 3.42 -30.65 -1.68
CA LYS A 59 4.69 -31.39 -1.74
C LYS A 59 5.79 -30.60 -2.44
N ALA A 60 5.45 -29.86 -3.49
CA ALA A 60 6.42 -29.03 -4.19
C ALA A 60 6.86 -27.83 -3.35
N GLN A 61 5.96 -27.22 -2.58
CA GLN A 61 6.29 -26.14 -1.65
C GLN A 61 7.35 -26.60 -0.63
N ASP A 62 7.12 -27.75 0.02
CA ASP A 62 8.07 -28.36 0.96
C ASP A 62 9.45 -28.64 0.33
N GLU A 63 9.47 -29.15 -0.92
CA GLU A 63 10.72 -29.46 -1.61
C GLU A 63 11.47 -28.18 -2.06
N PHE A 64 10.76 -27.11 -2.42
CA PHE A 64 11.34 -25.83 -2.82
C PHE A 64 12.08 -25.17 -1.65
N GLU A 65 11.45 -25.15 -0.47
CA GLU A 65 12.04 -24.65 0.78
C GLU A 65 13.33 -25.38 1.14
N ARG A 66 13.41 -26.68 0.87
CA ARG A 66 14.56 -27.50 1.26
C ARG A 66 15.70 -27.50 0.25
N TYR A 67 15.36 -27.50 -1.04
CA TYR A 67 16.31 -27.93 -2.07
C TYR A 67 16.57 -26.91 -3.18
N THR A 68 15.93 -25.74 -3.15
CA THR A 68 15.97 -24.81 -4.29
C THR A 68 16.22 -23.36 -3.85
N CYS A 69 16.65 -22.51 -4.79
CA CYS A 69 16.90 -21.08 -4.56
C CYS A 69 15.62 -20.23 -4.46
N LEU A 70 14.44 -20.82 -4.68
CA LEU A 70 13.16 -20.13 -4.67
C LEU A 70 12.21 -20.83 -3.71
N THR A 71 11.34 -20.05 -3.10
CA THR A 71 10.20 -20.51 -2.34
C THR A 71 8.95 -19.89 -2.93
N PHE A 72 7.80 -20.49 -2.67
CA PHE A 72 6.55 -19.92 -3.11
C PHE A 72 5.43 -20.22 -2.14
N ASP A 73 4.48 -19.29 -2.08
CA ASP A 73 3.14 -19.51 -1.57
C ASP A 73 2.16 -19.56 -2.74
N TYR A 74 0.97 -20.12 -2.53
CA TYR A 74 -0.05 -20.12 -3.57
C TYR A 74 -1.46 -19.97 -3.02
N SER A 75 -2.32 -19.34 -3.80
CA SER A 75 -3.75 -19.21 -3.54
C SER A 75 -4.55 -19.66 -4.76
N ALA A 76 -5.70 -20.29 -4.54
CA ALA A 76 -6.55 -20.80 -5.61
C ALA A 76 -7.86 -20.01 -5.67
N LYS A 77 -8.16 -19.43 -6.84
CA LYS A 77 -9.39 -18.66 -7.08
C LYS A 77 -10.48 -19.54 -7.67
N LYS A 78 -11.66 -19.49 -7.05
CA LYS A 78 -12.87 -20.16 -7.55
C LYS A 78 -13.59 -19.27 -8.55
N VAL A 79 -14.12 -19.90 -9.59
CA VAL A 79 -15.12 -19.31 -10.50
C VAL A 79 -16.31 -20.25 -10.50
N GLY A 80 -17.40 -19.81 -9.88
CA GLY A 80 -18.54 -20.68 -9.56
C GLY A 80 -18.14 -21.80 -8.57
N ARG A 81 -18.34 -23.07 -8.98
CA ARG A 81 -18.05 -24.26 -8.14
C ARG A 81 -16.67 -24.88 -8.42
N LYS A 82 -15.97 -24.46 -9.47
CA LYS A 82 -14.66 -25.02 -9.87
C LYS A 82 -13.53 -24.05 -9.48
N PHE A 83 -12.40 -24.60 -9.07
CA PHE A 83 -11.15 -23.83 -8.99
C PHE A 83 -10.61 -23.67 -10.40
N GLN A 84 -10.54 -22.43 -10.89
CA GLN A 84 -10.12 -22.15 -12.25
C GLN A 84 -8.69 -21.63 -12.31
N ARG A 85 -8.25 -20.87 -11.31
CA ARG A 85 -6.92 -20.25 -11.33
C ARG A 85 -6.14 -20.51 -10.05
N VAL A 86 -4.82 -20.59 -10.18
CA VAL A 86 -3.87 -20.61 -9.07
C VAL A 86 -2.89 -19.46 -9.26
N THR A 87 -2.73 -18.66 -8.22
CA THR A 87 -1.76 -17.57 -8.15
C THR A 87 -0.64 -17.99 -7.22
N PHE A 88 0.60 -17.90 -7.68
CA PHE A 88 1.82 -18.18 -6.95
C PHE A 88 2.50 -16.87 -6.58
N SER A 89 2.90 -16.75 -5.32
CA SER A 89 3.70 -15.65 -4.78
C SER A 89 5.10 -16.19 -4.50
N MET A 90 6.07 -15.82 -5.34
CA MET A 90 7.45 -16.28 -5.34
C MET A 90 8.34 -15.42 -4.43
N SER A 91 9.24 -16.05 -3.70
CA SER A 91 10.26 -15.39 -2.87
C SER A 91 11.62 -16.08 -3.03
N LYS A 92 12.70 -15.38 -2.68
CA LYS A 92 14.05 -15.97 -2.66
C LYS A 92 14.20 -16.81 -1.40
N ASN A 93 14.71 -18.02 -1.57
CA ASN A 93 14.96 -18.90 -0.45
C ASN A 93 16.31 -18.55 0.21
N GLU A 94 16.27 -17.90 1.37
CA GLU A 94 17.48 -17.52 2.11
C GLU A 94 18.23 -18.72 2.69
N VAL A 95 17.52 -19.82 2.96
CA VAL A 95 18.11 -21.05 3.50
C VAL A 95 19.00 -21.74 2.46
N PHE A 96 18.72 -21.51 1.18
CA PHE A 96 19.49 -22.09 0.10
C PHE A 96 20.81 -21.33 -0.13
N GLN A 97 21.91 -21.92 0.36
CA GLN A 97 23.25 -21.42 0.09
C GLN A 97 23.82 -22.07 -1.18
N PRO A 98 24.03 -21.33 -2.28
CA PRO A 98 24.71 -21.86 -3.45
C PRO A 98 26.10 -22.32 -3.05
N ARG A 99 26.45 -23.59 -3.36
CA ARG A 99 27.77 -24.17 -3.05
C ARG A 99 28.94 -23.42 -3.73
N VAL A 100 28.65 -22.51 -4.66
CA VAL A 100 29.64 -21.68 -5.34
C VAL A 100 29.24 -20.22 -5.15
N ARG A 101 29.99 -19.49 -4.31
CA ARG A 101 29.95 -18.03 -4.24
C ARG A 101 31.00 -17.48 -5.21
N LEU A 102 30.58 -16.61 -6.13
CA LEU A 102 31.53 -15.86 -6.96
C LEU A 102 32.35 -14.91 -6.08
N PRO A 103 33.66 -14.73 -6.32
CA PRO A 103 34.47 -13.73 -5.62
C PRO A 103 33.88 -12.32 -5.75
N ASP A 104 33.95 -11.52 -4.68
CA ASP A 104 33.38 -10.15 -4.63
C ASP A 104 33.89 -9.23 -5.75
N SER A 105 35.13 -9.45 -6.20
CA SER A 105 35.76 -8.72 -7.30
C SER A 105 35.13 -8.99 -8.67
N LEU A 106 34.55 -10.18 -8.87
CA LEU A 106 33.78 -10.52 -10.07
C LEU A 106 32.31 -10.12 -9.93
N ALA A 107 31.73 -10.24 -8.73
CA ALA A 107 30.36 -9.83 -8.47
C ALA A 107 30.13 -8.32 -8.70
N LYS A 108 31.09 -7.47 -8.33
CA LYS A 108 31.04 -6.00 -8.54
C LYS A 108 31.18 -5.54 -9.99
N ARG A 109 31.69 -6.40 -10.89
CA ARG A 109 31.88 -6.07 -12.31
C ARG A 109 30.64 -6.33 -13.16
N VAL A 110 29.64 -7.04 -12.63
CA VAL A 110 28.37 -7.23 -13.31
C VAL A 110 27.53 -6.00 -13.00
N GLN A 111 27.37 -5.10 -13.98
CA GLN A 111 26.39 -4.00 -13.92
C GLN A 111 25.01 -4.63 -13.73
N ARG A 112 24.43 -4.56 -12.52
CA ARG A 112 23.39 -5.54 -12.12
C ARG A 112 22.03 -4.99 -11.71
N ASP A 113 21.89 -3.73 -11.34
CA ASP A 113 20.64 -3.30 -10.73
C ASP A 113 19.76 -2.52 -11.72
N ALA A 114 20.29 -1.47 -12.38
CA ALA A 114 19.53 -0.69 -13.37
C ALA A 114 19.21 -1.49 -14.65
N ASP A 115 20.18 -2.22 -15.19
CA ASP A 115 19.99 -3.03 -16.41
C ASP A 115 19.02 -4.19 -16.19
N LYS A 116 18.94 -4.68 -14.96
CA LYS A 116 18.11 -5.83 -14.60
C LYS A 116 16.65 -5.45 -14.43
N GLU A 117 16.38 -4.31 -13.80
CA GLU A 117 15.01 -3.78 -13.70
C GLU A 117 14.46 -3.46 -15.09
N GLN A 118 15.29 -2.86 -15.95
CA GLN A 118 14.91 -2.59 -17.33
C GLN A 118 14.67 -3.87 -18.12
N LEU A 119 15.59 -4.84 -18.05
CA LEU A 119 15.44 -6.15 -18.69
C LEU A 119 14.18 -6.88 -18.21
N LEU A 120 13.86 -6.80 -16.92
CA LEU A 120 12.65 -7.38 -16.35
C LEU A 120 11.40 -6.75 -16.98
N LYS A 121 11.35 -5.43 -17.07
CA LYS A 121 10.25 -4.69 -17.70
C LYS A 121 10.12 -5.05 -19.18
N GLU A 122 11.23 -5.23 -19.90
CA GLU A 122 11.22 -5.67 -21.30
C GLU A 122 10.62 -7.07 -21.46
N LEU A 123 11.04 -8.02 -20.64
CA LEU A 123 10.51 -9.38 -20.66
C LEU A 123 9.00 -9.41 -20.30
N GLN A 124 8.60 -8.66 -19.28
CA GLN A 124 7.18 -8.51 -18.91
C GLN A 124 6.35 -7.92 -20.05
N ALA A 125 6.88 -6.90 -20.74
CA ALA A 125 6.20 -6.30 -21.88
C ALA A 125 6.06 -7.28 -23.04
N LEU A 126 7.07 -8.11 -23.31
CA LEU A 126 7.01 -9.16 -24.34
C LEU A 126 5.93 -10.19 -24.03
N ASP A 127 5.87 -10.66 -22.79
CA ASP A 127 4.85 -11.62 -22.37
C ASP A 127 3.45 -11.01 -22.43
N ALA A 128 3.28 -9.76 -21.99
CA ALA A 128 2.01 -9.05 -22.08
C ALA A 128 1.54 -8.88 -23.53
N LEU A 129 2.44 -8.57 -24.46
CA LEU A 129 2.14 -8.52 -25.90
C LEU A 129 1.72 -9.90 -26.42
N ARG A 130 2.44 -10.96 -26.04
CA ARG A 130 2.09 -12.32 -26.44
C ARG A 130 0.71 -12.75 -25.93
N GLU A 131 0.37 -12.42 -24.68
CA GLU A 131 -0.93 -12.73 -24.07
C GLU A 131 -2.10 -12.12 -24.83
N ILE A 132 -1.96 -10.89 -25.33
CA ILE A 132 -3.03 -10.21 -26.10
C ILE A 132 -3.09 -10.66 -27.57
N GLY A 133 -2.24 -11.61 -27.99
CA GLY A 133 -2.18 -12.09 -29.36
C GLY A 133 -1.48 -11.12 -30.31
N TRP A 134 -0.47 -10.38 -29.84
CA TRP A 134 0.31 -9.48 -30.68
C TRP A 134 1.03 -10.23 -31.80
N THR A 135 0.82 -9.79 -33.04
CA THR A 135 1.33 -10.47 -34.25
C THR A 135 2.55 -9.80 -34.87
N GLN A 136 2.90 -8.59 -34.44
CA GLN A 136 4.08 -7.88 -34.92
C GLN A 136 5.31 -8.24 -34.07
N ASP A 137 6.47 -7.71 -34.45
CA ASP A 137 7.70 -7.85 -33.69
C ASP A 137 7.57 -7.13 -32.33
N GLY A 138 7.50 -7.92 -31.24
CA GLY A 138 7.36 -7.42 -29.88
C GLY A 138 8.60 -6.67 -29.39
N GLU A 139 9.80 -7.16 -29.72
CA GLU A 139 11.06 -6.52 -29.32
C GLU A 139 11.18 -5.14 -29.95
N ARG A 140 10.91 -5.04 -31.26
CA ARG A 140 10.91 -3.77 -31.97
C ARG A 140 9.85 -2.80 -31.45
N THR A 141 8.70 -3.31 -31.01
CA THR A 141 7.63 -2.50 -30.41
C THR A 141 8.10 -1.91 -29.08
N ILE A 142 8.72 -2.72 -28.22
CA ILE A 142 9.26 -2.29 -26.93
C ILE A 142 10.40 -1.29 -27.10
N GLN A 143 11.32 -1.53 -28.04
CA GLN A 143 12.40 -0.59 -28.34
C GLN A 143 11.85 0.78 -28.81
N ARG A 144 10.74 0.78 -29.55
CA ARG A 144 10.15 2.01 -30.09
C ARG A 144 9.40 2.83 -29.04
N TYR A 145 8.64 2.17 -28.17
CA TYR A 145 7.71 2.85 -27.25
C TYR A 145 8.15 2.83 -25.79
N GLY A 146 9.13 2.00 -25.45
CA GLY A 146 9.58 1.73 -24.08
C GLY A 146 8.75 0.63 -23.40
N PRO A 147 9.38 -0.23 -22.58
CA PRO A 147 8.70 -1.39 -21.98
C PRO A 147 7.59 -0.98 -21.00
N GLN A 148 7.86 0.02 -20.16
CA GLN A 148 6.90 0.56 -19.19
C GLN A 148 5.64 1.07 -19.88
N ARG A 149 5.81 1.82 -20.96
CA ARG A 149 4.72 2.41 -21.74
C ARG A 149 3.82 1.34 -22.36
N VAL A 150 4.44 0.30 -22.91
CA VAL A 150 3.73 -0.85 -23.49
C VAL A 150 2.87 -1.53 -22.42
N LEU A 151 3.43 -1.78 -21.24
CA LEU A 151 2.70 -2.38 -20.11
C LEU A 151 1.49 -1.54 -19.70
N GLU A 152 1.66 -0.23 -19.54
CA GLU A 152 0.57 0.69 -19.16
C GLU A 152 -0.56 0.72 -20.18
N ILE A 153 -0.24 0.78 -21.49
CA ILE A 153 -1.25 0.76 -22.54
C ILE A 153 -2.01 -0.58 -22.56
N ILE A 154 -1.31 -1.70 -22.38
CA ILE A 154 -1.96 -3.01 -22.34
C ILE A 154 -2.90 -3.11 -21.14
N ALA A 155 -2.48 -2.66 -19.96
CA ALA A 155 -3.32 -2.63 -18.77
C ALA A 155 -4.57 -1.77 -18.99
N TYR A 156 -4.39 -0.56 -19.54
CA TYR A 156 -5.49 0.34 -19.88
C TYR A 156 -6.45 -0.27 -20.92
N ALA A 157 -5.93 -0.92 -21.95
CA ALA A 157 -6.72 -1.61 -22.96
C ALA A 157 -7.55 -2.76 -22.37
N LYS A 158 -6.96 -3.57 -21.47
CA LYS A 158 -7.68 -4.64 -20.75
C LYS A 158 -8.80 -4.05 -19.87
N GLN A 159 -8.57 -2.91 -19.21
CA GLN A 159 -9.60 -2.23 -18.40
C GLN A 159 -10.76 -1.71 -19.27
N LEU A 160 -10.46 -1.11 -20.43
CA LEU A 160 -11.47 -0.66 -21.37
C LEU A 160 -12.24 -1.82 -21.99
N GLN A 161 -11.57 -2.93 -22.31
CA GLN A 161 -12.21 -4.15 -22.79
C GLN A 161 -13.26 -4.65 -21.78
N ALA A 162 -12.87 -4.80 -20.50
CA ALA A 162 -13.79 -5.22 -19.44
C ALA A 162 -15.00 -4.28 -19.28
N LYS A 163 -14.79 -2.96 -19.38
CA LYS A 163 -15.88 -1.97 -19.36
C LYS A 163 -16.80 -2.10 -20.59
N SER A 164 -16.22 -2.28 -21.78
CA SER A 164 -16.95 -2.42 -23.05
C SER A 164 -17.79 -3.70 -23.15
N GLU A 165 -17.32 -4.78 -22.52
CA GLU A 165 -18.06 -6.04 -22.38
C GLU A 165 -19.35 -5.82 -21.56
N SER A 166 -19.28 -4.98 -20.52
CA SER A 166 -20.45 -4.65 -19.68
C SER A 166 -21.47 -3.74 -20.37
N SER A 167 -21.05 -2.96 -21.38
CA SER A 167 -21.92 -2.02 -22.12
C SER A 167 -22.42 -2.56 -23.47
N GLY A 168 -22.13 -3.81 -23.81
CA GLY A 168 -22.68 -4.49 -24.99
C GLY A 168 -21.91 -4.29 -26.30
N HIS A 169 -20.72 -3.67 -26.27
CA HIS A 169 -19.85 -3.48 -27.44
C HIS A 169 -18.43 -4.00 -27.15
N PRO A 170 -18.23 -5.32 -27.05
CA PRO A 170 -16.95 -5.90 -26.66
C PRO A 170 -15.85 -5.64 -27.69
N ILE A 171 -14.65 -5.31 -27.20
CA ILE A 171 -13.43 -5.21 -28.01
C ILE A 171 -12.89 -6.63 -28.26
N TYR A 172 -13.04 -7.13 -29.48
CA TYR A 172 -12.60 -8.48 -29.86
C TYR A 172 -11.09 -8.57 -30.17
N ASN A 173 -10.51 -7.52 -30.73
CA ASN A 173 -9.09 -7.49 -31.13
C ASN A 173 -8.29 -6.53 -30.24
N VAL A 174 -7.89 -7.02 -29.08
CA VAL A 174 -7.11 -6.24 -28.09
C VAL A 174 -5.76 -5.83 -28.65
N ALA A 175 -5.07 -6.71 -29.38
CA ALA A 175 -3.78 -6.38 -30.01
C ALA A 175 -3.89 -5.22 -31.00
N GLY A 176 -4.90 -5.25 -31.89
CA GLY A 176 -5.16 -4.16 -32.82
C GLY A 176 -5.49 -2.84 -32.11
N PHE A 177 -6.26 -2.92 -31.03
CA PHE A 177 -6.62 -1.75 -30.22
C PHE A 177 -5.40 -1.15 -29.49
N VAL A 178 -4.57 -1.99 -28.85
CA VAL A 178 -3.29 -1.57 -28.23
C VAL A 178 -2.38 -0.89 -29.25
N ASN A 179 -2.27 -1.44 -30.46
CA ASN A 179 -1.48 -0.83 -31.53
C ASN A 179 -2.00 0.58 -31.89
N SER A 180 -3.32 0.76 -31.98
CA SER A 180 -3.93 2.07 -32.23
C SER A 180 -3.61 3.06 -31.11
N LEU A 181 -3.71 2.64 -29.84
CA LEU A 181 -3.42 3.50 -28.68
C LEU A 181 -1.95 3.93 -28.64
N LEU A 182 -1.01 2.99 -28.92
CA LEU A 182 0.42 3.29 -29.01
C LEU A 182 0.73 4.27 -30.15
N GLN A 183 0.10 4.11 -31.32
CA GLN A 183 0.30 5.00 -32.47
C GLN A 183 -0.27 6.41 -32.26
N GLN A 184 -1.42 6.51 -31.59
CA GLN A 184 -2.08 7.78 -31.27
C GLN A 184 -1.40 8.51 -30.10
N GLY A 185 -0.47 7.86 -29.39
CA GLY A 185 0.20 8.45 -28.24
C GLY A 185 -0.71 8.71 -27.05
N VAL A 186 -1.85 7.99 -26.93
CA VAL A 186 -2.84 8.21 -25.87
C VAL A 186 -2.23 7.94 -24.52
N GLU A 187 -2.11 8.95 -23.66
CA GLU A 187 -1.68 8.77 -22.26
C GLU A 187 -2.83 8.19 -21.42
N PRO A 188 -2.67 6.99 -20.84
CA PRO A 188 -3.65 6.44 -19.92
C PRO A 188 -3.87 7.40 -18.75
N PRO A 189 -5.11 7.60 -18.29
CA PRO A 189 -5.32 8.24 -17.01
C PRO A 189 -4.58 7.42 -15.95
N LYS A 190 -3.81 8.10 -15.08
CA LYS A 190 -3.17 7.45 -13.94
C LYS A 190 -4.24 6.67 -13.18
N SER A 191 -4.09 5.35 -13.10
CA SER A 191 -5.05 4.52 -12.39
C SER A 191 -5.00 4.92 -10.90
N PRO A 192 -6.15 5.07 -10.22
CA PRO A 192 -6.16 5.36 -8.78
C PRO A 192 -5.46 4.25 -7.95
N GLU A 193 -5.28 3.06 -8.52
CA GLU A 193 -4.56 1.94 -7.91
C GLU A 193 -3.02 2.01 -8.05
N GLN A 194 -2.47 3.02 -8.75
CA GLN A 194 -1.03 3.25 -8.93
C GLN A 194 -0.51 4.53 -8.25
N GLU A 195 -1.29 5.13 -7.35
CA GLU A 195 -0.67 5.82 -6.22
C GLU A 195 -0.25 4.72 -5.25
N GLU A 196 0.97 4.20 -5.39
CA GLU A 196 1.68 3.79 -4.17
C GLU A 196 1.48 4.95 -3.19
N PRO A 197 0.88 4.74 -2.00
CA PRO A 197 0.62 5.83 -1.09
C PRO A 197 1.96 6.52 -0.88
N ARG A 198 2.06 7.75 -1.39
CA ARG A 198 3.31 8.51 -1.30
C ARG A 198 3.69 8.48 0.16
N ALA A 199 4.77 7.78 0.48
CA ALA A 199 5.25 7.67 1.85
C ALA A 199 5.50 9.11 2.32
N LEU A 200 4.65 9.60 3.23
CA LEU A 200 4.83 10.92 3.79
C LEU A 200 6.14 10.90 4.57
N SER A 201 6.95 11.92 4.37
CA SER A 201 8.12 12.12 5.21
C SER A 201 7.68 12.35 6.66
N ARG A 202 8.55 12.02 7.61
CA ARG A 202 8.28 12.26 9.03
C ARG A 202 7.93 13.72 9.33
N GLU A 203 8.53 14.67 8.60
CA GLU A 203 8.23 16.09 8.73
C GLU A 203 6.81 16.44 8.26
N GLU A 204 6.35 15.82 7.16
CA GLU A 204 4.97 15.98 6.66
C GLU A 204 3.95 15.40 7.65
N VAL A 205 4.19 14.18 8.17
CA VAL A 205 3.32 13.56 9.20
C VAL A 205 3.22 14.45 10.44
N ARG A 206 4.36 14.94 10.94
CA ARG A 206 4.39 15.83 12.11
C ARG A 206 3.67 17.15 11.86
N SER A 207 3.80 17.72 10.66
CA SER A 207 3.10 18.94 10.26
C SER A 207 1.58 18.75 10.29
N ILE A 208 1.10 17.61 9.75
CA ILE A 208 -0.32 17.25 9.75
C ILE A 208 -0.83 17.03 11.19
N ALA A 209 -0.08 16.27 12.00
CA ALA A 209 -0.39 16.06 13.42
C ALA A 209 -0.49 17.40 14.18
N THR A 210 0.47 18.30 13.98
CA THR A 210 0.46 19.64 14.62
C THR A 210 -0.77 20.44 14.20
N SER A 211 -1.12 20.43 12.91
CA SER A 211 -2.33 21.09 12.39
C SER A 211 -3.61 20.56 13.03
N PHE A 212 -3.72 19.24 13.22
CA PHE A 212 -4.86 18.62 13.88
C PHE A 212 -4.93 18.95 15.38
N ALA A 213 -3.80 18.92 16.08
CA ALA A 213 -3.72 19.34 17.48
C ALA A 213 -4.13 20.81 17.65
N ASP A 214 -3.62 21.70 16.80
CA ASP A 214 -3.98 23.13 16.80
C ASP A 214 -5.47 23.36 16.54
N SER A 215 -6.04 22.61 15.58
CA SER A 215 -7.47 22.64 15.29
C SER A 215 -8.30 22.21 16.50
N PHE A 216 -7.93 21.11 17.15
CA PHE A 216 -8.57 20.62 18.36
C PHE A 216 -8.52 21.63 19.52
N HIS A 217 -7.34 22.18 19.81
CA HIS A 217 -7.17 23.18 20.86
C HIS A 217 -7.94 24.46 20.55
N ARG A 218 -7.98 24.89 19.29
CA ARG A 218 -8.76 26.06 18.85
C ARG A 218 -10.25 25.85 19.10
N SER A 219 -10.80 24.70 18.71
CA SER A 219 -12.21 24.35 18.93
C SER A 219 -12.55 24.34 20.42
N ARG A 220 -11.69 23.77 21.27
CA ARG A 220 -11.86 23.83 22.74
C ARG A 220 -11.82 25.25 23.29
N ARG A 221 -10.86 26.08 22.86
CA ARG A 221 -10.79 27.49 23.28
C ARG A 221 -12.04 28.26 22.88
N GLN A 222 -12.58 28.02 21.69
CA GLN A 222 -13.82 28.67 21.24
C GLN A 222 -15.02 28.33 22.13
N VAL A 223 -15.18 27.06 22.50
CA VAL A 223 -16.25 26.62 23.43
C VAL A 223 -16.05 27.23 24.82
N ALA A 224 -14.82 27.21 25.35
CA ALA A 224 -14.52 27.79 26.65
C ALA A 224 -14.72 29.32 26.67
N GLN A 225 -14.39 30.00 25.57
CA GLN A 225 -14.60 31.43 25.41
C GLN A 225 -16.10 31.77 25.39
N ALA A 226 -16.90 31.02 24.63
CA ALA A 226 -18.36 31.20 24.63
C ALA A 226 -18.96 30.97 26.03
N ALA A 227 -18.46 29.98 26.78
CA ALA A 227 -18.86 29.75 28.16
C ALA A 227 -18.51 30.95 29.07
N TRP A 228 -17.29 31.51 28.92
CA TRP A 228 -16.85 32.70 29.67
C TRP A 228 -17.72 33.92 29.39
N ASP A 229 -18.04 34.16 28.12
CA ASP A 229 -18.85 35.29 27.70
C ASP A 229 -20.28 35.20 28.28
N GLY A 230 -20.79 33.98 28.48
CA GLY A 230 -22.06 33.71 29.15
C GLY A 230 -22.05 33.78 30.70
N LEU A 231 -20.88 33.89 31.35
CA LEU A 231 -20.82 33.95 32.81
C LEU A 231 -21.28 35.31 33.37
N THR A 232 -22.04 35.26 34.46
CA THR A 232 -22.37 36.43 35.29
C THR A 232 -21.12 37.02 35.95
N PRO A 233 -21.11 38.31 36.34
CA PRO A 233 -19.98 38.95 37.03
C PRO A 233 -19.50 38.22 38.29
N GLU A 234 -20.43 37.64 39.07
CA GLU A 234 -20.10 36.87 40.27
C GLU A 234 -19.28 35.62 39.93
N ASN A 235 -19.77 34.80 38.99
CA ASN A 235 -19.05 33.62 38.49
C ASN A 235 -17.68 33.96 37.86
N ARG A 236 -17.54 35.13 37.22
CA ARG A 236 -16.24 35.59 36.73
C ARG A 236 -15.25 35.89 37.87
N GLY A 237 -15.76 36.42 38.99
CA GLY A 237 -14.98 36.59 40.22
C GLY A 237 -14.51 35.24 40.81
N VAL A 238 -15.34 34.20 40.74
CA VAL A 238 -14.95 32.84 41.15
C VAL A 238 -13.80 32.32 40.29
N VAL A 239 -13.86 32.50 38.97
CA VAL A 239 -12.77 32.09 38.07
C VAL A 239 -11.46 32.82 38.42
N HIS A 240 -11.51 34.12 38.71
CA HIS A 240 -10.33 34.88 39.17
C HIS A 240 -9.75 34.33 40.47
N ALA A 241 -10.60 34.00 41.44
CA ALA A 241 -10.16 33.38 42.69
C ALA A 241 -9.51 32.01 42.46
N LEU A 242 -10.09 31.20 41.57
CA LEU A 242 -9.53 29.91 41.18
C LEU A 242 -8.17 30.08 40.48
N MET A 243 -8.04 31.05 39.58
CA MET A 243 -6.74 31.37 38.95
C MET A 243 -5.69 31.74 39.99
N GLN A 244 -6.05 32.55 40.99
CA GLN A 244 -5.12 32.91 42.08
C GLN A 244 -4.73 31.70 42.94
N ALA A 245 -5.61 30.70 43.08
CA ALA A 245 -5.36 29.49 43.86
C ALA A 245 -4.55 28.43 43.10
N THR A 246 -4.64 28.38 41.77
CA THR A 246 -4.07 27.31 40.95
C THR A 246 -2.81 27.71 40.19
N LEU A 247 -2.72 28.97 39.75
CA LEU A 247 -1.60 29.43 38.93
C LEU A 247 -0.38 29.76 39.78
N HIS A 248 0.80 29.54 39.21
CA HIS A 248 2.06 29.90 39.84
C HIS A 248 2.16 31.43 40.04
N ARG A 249 2.76 31.86 41.15
CA ARG A 249 2.90 33.27 41.54
C ARG A 249 3.45 34.16 40.41
N PHE A 250 4.54 33.76 39.74
CA PHE A 250 5.12 34.53 38.63
C PHE A 250 4.16 34.71 37.44
N THR A 251 3.30 33.74 37.16
CA THR A 251 2.29 33.84 36.10
C THR A 251 1.23 34.86 36.47
N LEU A 252 0.79 34.86 37.74
CA LEU A 252 -0.17 35.83 38.26
C LEU A 252 0.38 37.26 38.27
N GLU A 253 1.64 37.45 38.68
CA GLU A 253 2.29 38.77 38.67
C GLU A 253 2.31 39.34 37.25
N ARG A 254 2.70 38.54 36.25
CA ARG A 254 2.72 38.95 34.84
C ARG A 254 1.33 39.24 34.28
N ILE A 255 0.32 38.41 34.61
CA ILE A 255 -1.07 38.66 34.22
C ILE A 255 -1.61 39.97 34.86
N ALA A 256 -1.24 40.24 36.10
CA ALA A 256 -1.66 41.44 36.82
C ALA A 256 -0.99 42.71 36.28
N GLU A 257 0.29 42.64 35.89
CA GLU A 257 1.01 43.70 35.16
C GLU A 257 0.30 44.06 33.85
N ASP A 258 -0.17 43.04 33.11
CA ASP A 258 -0.97 43.21 31.88
C ASP A 258 -2.46 43.51 32.16
N HIS A 259 -2.80 43.95 33.37
CA HIS A 259 -4.15 44.35 33.79
C HIS A 259 -5.24 43.28 33.55
N TRP A 260 -4.90 42.00 33.72
CA TRP A 260 -5.82 40.87 33.47
C TRP A 260 -6.38 40.87 32.05
N GLN A 261 -5.52 41.19 31.08
CA GLN A 261 -5.83 41.17 29.65
C GLN A 261 -4.73 40.45 28.87
N GLY A 262 -4.97 40.21 27.58
CA GLY A 262 -4.01 39.59 26.69
C GLY A 262 -4.01 38.06 26.69
N SER A 263 -3.18 37.49 25.83
CA SER A 263 -3.19 36.07 25.49
C SER A 263 -2.83 35.16 26.67
N LEU A 264 -1.91 35.59 27.54
CA LEU A 264 -1.51 34.83 28.72
C LEU A 264 -2.66 34.68 29.71
N TYR A 265 -3.38 35.77 29.97
CA TYR A 265 -4.57 35.76 30.83
C TYR A 265 -5.66 34.87 30.23
N GLU A 266 -5.96 35.03 28.93
CA GLU A 266 -6.99 34.26 28.24
C GLU A 266 -6.70 32.76 28.28
N ALA A 267 -5.48 32.34 27.94
CA ALA A 267 -5.11 30.93 27.94
C ALA A 267 -5.28 30.29 29.32
N ASN A 268 -4.70 30.90 30.36
CA ASN A 268 -4.78 30.38 31.72
C ASN A 268 -6.21 30.41 32.26
N ARG A 269 -7.00 31.45 31.95
CA ARG A 269 -8.40 31.55 32.38
C ARG A 269 -9.22 30.40 31.81
N LEU A 270 -9.12 30.16 30.50
CA LEU A 270 -9.88 29.11 29.83
C LEU A 270 -9.48 27.71 30.34
N GLU A 271 -8.20 27.50 30.65
CA GLU A 271 -7.69 26.25 31.24
C GLU A 271 -8.20 26.03 32.68
N VAL A 272 -8.22 27.08 33.51
CA VAL A 272 -8.79 27.01 34.86
C VAL A 272 -10.28 26.70 34.82
N MET A 273 -11.02 27.32 33.89
CA MET A 273 -12.44 27.01 33.70
C MET A 273 -12.67 25.55 33.27
N ALA A 274 -11.83 25.04 32.37
CA ALA A 274 -11.91 23.65 31.92
C ALA A 274 -11.60 22.64 33.04
N SER A 275 -10.55 22.87 33.82
CA SER A 275 -10.12 21.98 34.91
C SER A 275 -11.08 21.93 36.10
N HIS A 276 -11.88 22.99 36.30
CA HIS A 276 -12.85 23.09 37.40
C HIS A 276 -14.29 22.82 36.97
N ASN A 277 -14.49 22.14 35.82
CA ASN A 277 -15.82 21.78 35.28
C ASN A 277 -16.75 23.00 35.07
N MET A 278 -16.19 24.19 34.86
CA MET A 278 -16.97 25.39 34.54
C MET A 278 -17.29 25.49 33.04
N VAL A 279 -16.75 24.58 32.23
CA VAL A 279 -17.05 24.42 30.81
C VAL A 279 -17.48 22.98 30.57
N ALA A 280 -18.66 22.80 29.96
CA ALA A 280 -19.10 21.51 29.45
C ALA A 280 -18.67 21.37 27.99
N PHE A 281 -17.68 20.51 27.73
CA PHE A 281 -17.26 20.22 26.36
C PHE A 281 -18.24 19.22 25.72
N PRO A 282 -18.59 19.41 24.43
CA PRO A 282 -19.24 18.36 23.65
C PRO A 282 -18.40 17.07 23.61
N PRO A 283 -19.02 15.90 23.39
CA PRO A 283 -18.31 14.60 23.40
C PRO A 283 -17.10 14.54 22.44
N HIS A 284 -17.20 15.20 21.28
CA HIS A 284 -16.14 15.24 20.28
C HIS A 284 -14.97 16.16 20.64
N LEU A 285 -15.06 16.93 21.73
CA LEU A 285 -13.97 17.76 22.23
C LEU A 285 -13.36 17.23 23.53
N HIS A 286 -13.78 16.06 24.02
CA HIS A 286 -13.23 15.47 25.24
C HIS A 286 -11.77 15.05 25.06
N ASP A 287 -11.47 14.40 23.95
CA ASP A 287 -10.15 13.93 23.59
C ASP A 287 -9.94 14.05 22.07
N VAL A 288 -8.68 13.97 21.66
CA VAL A 288 -8.28 14.10 20.25
C VAL A 288 -8.86 12.96 19.41
N ALA A 289 -8.96 11.74 19.94
CA ALA A 289 -9.47 10.59 19.19
C ALA A 289 -10.96 10.77 18.83
N ALA A 290 -11.78 11.24 19.76
CA ALA A 290 -13.17 11.58 19.55
C ALA A 290 -13.33 12.72 18.55
N TYR A 291 -12.42 13.70 18.58
CA TYR A 291 -12.38 14.81 17.62
C TYR A 291 -12.09 14.32 16.20
N LEU A 292 -11.00 13.59 16.00
CA LEU A 292 -10.61 13.03 14.70
C LEU A 292 -11.73 12.17 14.11
N LYS A 293 -12.34 11.31 14.93
CA LYS A 293 -13.43 10.43 14.52
C LYS A 293 -14.69 11.20 14.12
N THR A 294 -15.03 12.27 14.84
CA THR A 294 -16.27 13.03 14.57
C THR A 294 -16.16 13.84 13.28
N PHE A 295 -14.98 14.36 12.97
CA PHE A 295 -14.73 15.16 11.78
C PHE A 295 -14.11 14.38 10.61
N ASP A 296 -13.94 13.06 10.78
CA ASP A 296 -13.40 12.14 9.79
C ASP A 296 -12.07 12.60 9.16
N LEU A 297 -11.22 13.24 9.97
CA LEU A 297 -10.00 13.93 9.50
C LEU A 297 -8.92 12.97 8.97
N LEU A 298 -9.08 11.68 9.21
CA LEU A 298 -8.17 10.63 8.75
C LEU A 298 -8.65 9.88 7.51
N ALA A 299 -9.88 10.12 7.03
CA ALA A 299 -10.46 9.36 5.92
C ALA A 299 -9.74 9.54 4.58
N GLU A 300 -9.04 10.66 4.41
CA GLU A 300 -8.27 10.96 3.21
C GLU A 300 -6.89 10.27 3.20
N TYR A 301 -6.50 9.61 4.30
CA TYR A 301 -5.20 8.97 4.44
C TYR A 301 -5.32 7.44 4.45
N PRO A 302 -4.37 6.72 3.80
CA PRO A 302 -4.20 5.28 3.96
C PRO A 302 -4.01 4.90 5.44
N GLU A 303 -4.42 3.68 5.80
CA GLU A 303 -4.41 3.18 7.19
C GLU A 303 -3.04 3.31 7.86
N GLU A 304 -1.96 2.93 7.16
CA GLU A 304 -0.57 3.04 7.68
C GLU A 304 -0.15 4.49 7.98
N ILE A 305 -0.60 5.46 7.17
CA ILE A 305 -0.28 6.87 7.36
C ILE A 305 -1.14 7.46 8.49
N ALA A 306 -2.41 7.06 8.55
CA ALA A 306 -3.31 7.47 9.63
C ALA A 306 -2.77 7.03 10.99
N GLU A 307 -2.23 5.80 11.10
CA GLU A 307 -1.59 5.31 12.32
C GLU A 307 -0.37 6.15 12.73
N GLN A 308 0.47 6.54 11.77
CA GLN A 308 1.63 7.40 12.04
C GLN A 308 1.23 8.81 12.52
N ILE A 309 0.20 9.41 11.92
CA ILE A 309 -0.34 10.70 12.34
C ILE A 309 -0.90 10.61 13.77
N VAL A 310 -1.64 9.53 14.08
CA VAL A 310 -2.20 9.31 15.42
C VAL A 310 -1.09 9.11 16.46
N ALA A 311 -0.03 8.38 16.11
CA ALA A 311 1.13 8.19 17.00
C ALA A 311 1.83 9.53 17.33
N GLU A 312 2.11 10.36 16.31
CA GLU A 312 2.71 11.69 16.51
C GLU A 312 1.75 12.64 17.29
N LEU A 313 0.44 12.53 17.10
CA LEU A 313 -0.55 13.29 17.88
C LEU A 313 -0.51 12.93 19.38
N HIS A 314 -0.36 11.65 19.72
CA HIS A 314 -0.23 11.21 21.11
C HIS A 314 1.05 11.69 21.80
N GLU A 315 2.12 11.97 21.03
CA GLU A 315 3.33 12.59 21.58
C GLU A 315 3.20 14.10 21.77
N THR A 316 2.27 14.74 21.04
CA THR A 316 2.16 16.21 20.97
C THR A 316 1.09 16.79 21.92
N VAL A 317 0.03 16.02 22.22
CA VAL A 317 -1.13 16.43 23.05
C VAL A 317 -1.15 15.70 24.38
#